data_AF-A0A0F9E4B8-F1
#
_entry.id   AF-A0A0F9E4B8-F1
#
_cell.length_a   1.000
_cell.length_b   1.000
_cell.length_c   1.000
_cell.angle_alpha   90.00
_cell.angle_beta   90.00
_cell.angle_gamma   90.00
#
_symmetry.space_group_name_H-M   'P 1'
#
loop_
_entity.id
_entity.type
_entity.pdbx_description
1 polymer ?
#
loop_
_entity_poly.entity_id
_entity_poly.type
_entity_poly.pdbx_seq_one_letter_code
_entity_poly.pdbx_strand_id
1 'polypeptide(L)'
;ITGTFGTVPGTDSKGSQSFGVMSKSAGIKVGGPFTAESYDAAALLILAIQSAGSTDGAAIASNVMAVANAPGEKIMPGELAKGLKILAKGGAVDYVGASNVEFTGVGEASGSYKEYEIRNKMFQTVKFH
;
A
#
# COMPACT_ATOMS: atom_id res chain seq x y z
N ILE A 1 11.77 29.52 -5.04
CA ILE A 1 11.32 29.23 -3.66
C ILE A 1 12.21 28.11 -3.16
N THR A 2 12.88 28.37 -2.04
CA THR A 2 13.81 27.48 -1.30
C THR A 2 13.53 27.78 0.17
N GLY A 3 13.53 26.76 1.05
CA GLY A 3 13.14 26.92 2.46
C GLY A 3 11.64 26.79 2.75
N THR A 4 10.85 26.20 1.84
CA THR A 4 9.44 25.84 2.10
C THR A 4 9.32 24.33 2.24
N PHE A 5 8.76 23.89 3.37
CA PHE A 5 8.61 22.49 3.72
C PHE A 5 7.14 22.06 3.69
N GLY A 6 6.91 20.78 3.45
CA GLY A 6 5.62 20.15 3.59
C GLY A 6 5.76 18.65 3.84
N THR A 7 4.69 18.05 4.34
CA THR A 7 4.60 16.61 4.55
C THR A 7 3.44 16.05 3.74
N VAL A 8 3.64 14.87 3.20
CA VAL A 8 2.61 14.07 2.52
C VAL A 8 2.81 12.61 2.88
N PRO A 9 1.80 11.74 2.69
CA PRO A 9 1.99 10.31 2.85
C PRO A 9 3.14 9.79 1.99
N GLY A 10 3.87 8.82 2.55
CA GLY A 10 4.94 8.14 1.83
C GLY A 10 5.94 7.47 2.76
N THR A 11 6.55 6.40 2.25
CA THR A 11 7.53 5.55 2.94
C THR A 11 8.71 5.23 2.01
N ASP A 12 9.85 4.87 2.58
CA ASP A 12 11.04 4.34 1.89
C ASP A 12 11.08 2.81 1.80
N SER A 13 9.96 2.15 2.14
CA SER A 13 9.82 0.70 2.15
C SER A 13 10.16 0.03 0.80
N LYS A 14 10.48 -1.27 0.86
CA LYS A 14 10.69 -2.08 -0.36
C LYS A 14 9.44 -2.07 -1.25
N GLY A 15 8.24 -2.04 -0.66
CA GLY A 15 6.99 -1.98 -1.39
C GLY A 15 6.86 -0.68 -2.20
N SER A 16 7.19 0.46 -1.60
CA SER A 16 7.23 1.78 -2.27
C SER A 16 8.19 1.78 -3.46
N GLN A 17 9.37 1.17 -3.32
CA GLN A 17 10.35 1.04 -4.40
C GLN A 17 9.83 0.16 -5.55
N SER A 18 9.28 -1.03 -5.24
CA SER A 18 8.68 -1.93 -6.23
C SER A 18 7.53 -1.26 -6.99
N PHE A 19 6.66 -0.55 -6.26
CA PHE A 19 5.56 0.21 -6.84
C PHE A 19 6.06 1.33 -7.77
N GLY A 20 7.12 2.05 -7.38
CA GLY A 20 7.76 3.07 -8.21
C GLY A 20 8.26 2.51 -9.55
N VAL A 21 8.90 1.34 -9.54
CA VAL A 21 9.36 0.65 -10.75
C VAL A 21 8.17 0.22 -11.63
N MET A 22 7.17 -0.43 -11.05
CA MET A 22 5.98 -0.89 -11.78
C MET A 22 5.22 0.26 -12.42
N SER A 23 4.97 1.32 -11.67
CA SER A 23 4.20 2.47 -12.13
C SER A 23 4.92 3.21 -13.25
N LYS A 24 6.25 3.37 -13.14
CA LYS A 24 7.06 3.96 -14.21
C LYS A 24 6.98 3.14 -15.50
N SER A 25 7.07 1.81 -15.39
CA SER A 25 6.92 0.90 -16.54
C SER A 25 5.52 0.95 -17.15
N ALA A 26 4.49 1.20 -16.34
CA ALA A 26 3.10 1.35 -16.78
C ALA A 26 2.77 2.77 -17.31
N GLY A 27 3.72 3.70 -17.33
CA GLY A 27 3.47 5.09 -17.75
C GLY A 27 2.62 5.89 -16.75
N ILE A 28 2.45 5.40 -15.52
CA ILE A 28 1.69 6.07 -14.47
C ILE A 28 2.59 7.12 -13.81
N LYS A 29 2.09 8.36 -13.76
CA LYS A 29 2.76 9.44 -13.04
C LYS A 29 2.68 9.18 -11.52
N VAL A 30 3.78 8.68 -10.97
CA VAL A 30 3.98 8.57 -9.52
C VAL A 30 4.45 9.89 -8.90
N GLY A 31 4.17 10.06 -7.61
CA GLY A 31 4.61 11.22 -6.82
C GLY A 31 3.48 12.06 -6.25
N GLY A 32 2.22 11.80 -6.64
CA GLY A 32 1.05 12.32 -5.95
C GLY A 32 0.95 11.76 -4.51
N PRO A 33 0.29 12.48 -3.60
CA PRO A 33 0.26 12.13 -2.17
C PRO A 33 -0.53 10.87 -1.84
N PHE A 34 -1.37 10.36 -2.75
CA PHE A 34 -2.28 9.23 -2.48
C PHE A 34 -2.21 8.11 -3.54
N THR A 35 -1.21 8.13 -4.41
CA THR A 35 -1.12 7.17 -5.53
C THR A 35 -0.80 5.76 -5.05
N ALA A 36 0.06 5.62 -4.03
CA ALA A 36 0.41 4.32 -3.46
C ALA A 36 -0.77 3.76 -2.63
N GLU A 37 -1.41 4.63 -1.86
CA GLU A 37 -2.55 4.35 -0.99
C GLU A 37 -3.76 3.86 -1.81
N SER A 38 -3.99 4.46 -2.98
CA SER A 38 -5.04 4.03 -3.90
C SER A 38 -4.76 2.65 -4.50
N TYR A 39 -3.50 2.35 -4.82
CA TYR A 39 -3.09 1.02 -5.28
C TYR A 39 -3.30 -0.02 -4.18
N ASP A 40 -2.92 0.31 -2.95
CA ASP A 40 -3.07 -0.57 -1.80
C ASP A 40 -4.52 -0.84 -1.45
N ALA A 41 -5.38 0.17 -1.47
CA ALA A 41 -6.82 -0.02 -1.26
C ALA A 41 -7.43 -0.98 -2.28
N ALA A 42 -7.04 -0.87 -3.56
CA ALA A 42 -7.51 -1.80 -4.59
C ALA A 42 -6.98 -3.22 -4.36
N ALA A 43 -5.70 -3.39 -4.04
CA ALA A 43 -5.10 -4.68 -3.76
C ALA A 43 -5.75 -5.36 -2.54
N LEU A 44 -5.99 -4.61 -1.46
CA LEU A 44 -6.66 -5.09 -0.25
C LEU A 44 -8.08 -5.58 -0.55
N LEU A 45 -8.86 -4.80 -1.32
CA LEU A 45 -10.21 -5.23 -1.72
C LEU A 45 -10.17 -6.55 -2.52
N ILE A 46 -9.24 -6.67 -3.47
CA ILE A 46 -9.10 -7.89 -4.28
C ILE A 46 -8.74 -9.10 -3.41
N LEU A 47 -7.79 -8.95 -2.49
CA LEU A 47 -7.40 -10.02 -1.56
C LEU A 47 -8.54 -10.36 -0.59
N ALA A 48 -9.24 -9.37 -0.05
CA ALA A 48 -10.36 -9.58 0.86
C ALA A 48 -11.53 -10.31 0.17
N ILE A 49 -11.83 -9.99 -1.10
CA ILE A 49 -12.82 -10.72 -1.91
C ILE A 49 -12.42 -12.19 -2.04
N GLN A 50 -11.14 -12.47 -2.36
CA GLN A 50 -10.65 -13.83 -2.49
C GLN A 50 -10.68 -14.61 -1.16
N SER A 51 -10.32 -13.96 -0.05
CA SER A 51 -10.37 -14.54 1.30
C SER A 51 -11.81 -14.83 1.73
N ALA A 52 -12.74 -13.91 1.43
CA ALA A 52 -14.15 -14.06 1.74
C ALA A 52 -14.85 -15.14 0.89
N GLY A 53 -14.33 -15.43 -0.31
CA GLY A 53 -14.99 -16.30 -1.28
C GLY A 53 -16.35 -15.76 -1.74
N SER A 54 -16.57 -14.45 -1.61
CA SER A 54 -17.85 -13.76 -1.82
C SER A 54 -17.62 -12.33 -2.28
N THR A 55 -18.61 -11.79 -3.00
CA THR A 55 -18.68 -10.37 -3.37
C THR A 55 -19.64 -9.57 -2.48
N ASP A 56 -20.17 -10.19 -1.42
CA ASP A 56 -20.98 -9.50 -0.42
C ASP A 56 -20.14 -8.50 0.38
N GLY A 57 -20.67 -7.28 0.58
CA GLY A 57 -19.94 -6.20 1.23
C GLY A 57 -19.56 -6.48 2.68
N ALA A 58 -20.43 -7.15 3.45
CA ALA A 58 -20.14 -7.48 4.84
C ALA A 58 -19.08 -8.59 4.95
N ALA A 59 -19.14 -9.57 4.03
CA ALA A 59 -18.12 -10.61 3.93
C ALA A 59 -16.74 -10.06 3.54
N ILE A 60 -16.68 -9.09 2.62
CA ILE A 60 -15.43 -8.42 2.25
C ILE A 60 -14.89 -7.63 3.45
N ALA A 61 -15.73 -6.81 4.09
CA ALA A 61 -15.32 -5.96 5.21
C ALA A 61 -14.73 -6.76 6.37
N SER A 62 -15.28 -7.94 6.70
CA SER A 62 -14.76 -8.80 7.76
C SER A 62 -13.41 -9.46 7.43
N ASN A 63 -12.99 -9.45 6.16
CA ASN A 63 -11.75 -10.05 5.69
C ASN A 63 -10.60 -9.06 5.45
N VAL A 64 -10.88 -7.75 5.35
CA VAL A 64 -9.83 -6.73 5.07
C VAL A 64 -8.69 -6.79 6.08
N MET A 65 -9.02 -6.85 7.37
CA MET A 65 -8.01 -6.93 8.45
C MET A 65 -7.18 -8.22 8.38
N ALA A 66 -7.80 -9.33 7.96
CA ALA A 66 -7.15 -10.64 7.94
C ALA A 66 -6.13 -10.79 6.81
N VAL A 67 -6.28 -10.04 5.72
CA VAL A 67 -5.34 -10.08 4.58
C VAL A 67 -4.23 -9.02 4.66
N ALA A 68 -4.32 -8.12 5.64
CA ALA A 68 -3.51 -6.90 5.74
C ALA A 68 -2.54 -6.90 6.93
N ASN A 69 -2.56 -7.93 7.77
CA ASN A 69 -1.74 -8.03 8.97
C ASN A 69 -1.24 -9.47 9.14
N ALA A 70 -0.20 -9.63 9.95
CA ALA A 70 0.26 -10.95 10.37
C ALA A 70 -0.84 -11.74 11.13
N PRO A 71 -0.83 -13.09 11.05
CA PRO A 71 0.14 -13.95 10.37
C PRO A 71 -0.19 -14.17 8.88
N GLY A 72 0.84 -14.37 8.05
CA GLY A 72 0.67 -14.71 6.64
C GLY A 72 1.96 -14.56 5.85
N GLU A 73 1.96 -15.02 4.60
CA GLU A 73 3.07 -14.72 3.69
C GLU A 73 2.98 -13.27 3.21
N LYS A 74 4.10 -12.54 3.30
CA LYS A 74 4.14 -11.14 2.88
C LYS A 74 3.90 -10.99 1.39
N ILE A 75 2.98 -10.09 1.04
CA ILE A 75 2.62 -9.77 -0.34
C ILE A 75 2.96 -8.31 -0.62
N MET A 76 3.82 -8.10 -1.61
CA MET A 76 4.27 -6.78 -2.08
C MET A 76 3.56 -6.36 -3.37
N PRO A 77 3.69 -5.08 -3.80
CA PRO A 77 3.29 -4.67 -5.13
C PRO A 77 3.89 -5.57 -6.21
N GLY A 78 3.05 -6.00 -7.16
CA GLY A 78 3.42 -6.97 -8.20
C GLY A 78 3.19 -8.44 -7.82
N GLU A 79 2.89 -8.75 -6.55
CA GLU A 79 2.69 -10.12 -6.07
C GLU A 79 1.22 -10.50 -5.86
N LEU A 80 0.26 -9.72 -6.36
CA LEU A 80 -1.16 -9.95 -6.13
C LEU A 80 -1.62 -11.36 -6.58
N ALA A 81 -1.12 -11.83 -7.73
CA ALA A 81 -1.41 -13.18 -8.23
C ALA A 81 -0.88 -14.28 -7.30
N LYS A 82 0.21 -14.04 -6.57
CA LYS A 82 0.74 -14.96 -5.56
C LYS A 82 -0.18 -14.97 -4.34
N GLY A 83 -0.57 -13.80 -3.83
CA GLY A 83 -1.50 -13.69 -2.70
C GLY A 83 -2.84 -14.38 -2.97
N LEU A 84 -3.42 -14.16 -4.15
CA LEU A 84 -4.66 -14.83 -4.57
C LEU A 84 -4.54 -16.36 -4.57
N LYS A 85 -3.40 -16.90 -5.06
CA LYS A 85 -3.15 -18.35 -5.07
C LYS A 85 -3.00 -18.94 -3.67
N ILE A 86 -2.42 -18.19 -2.73
CA ILE A 86 -2.26 -18.63 -1.33
C ILE A 86 -3.65 -18.70 -0.68
N LEU A 87 -4.44 -17.63 -0.80
CA LEU A 87 -5.79 -17.56 -0.25
C LEU A 87 -6.71 -18.64 -0.85
N ALA A 88 -6.62 -18.88 -2.16
CA ALA A 88 -7.39 -19.93 -2.83
C ALA A 88 -7.08 -21.36 -2.33
N LYS A 89 -5.90 -21.57 -1.72
CA LYS A 89 -5.50 -22.84 -1.10
C LYS A 89 -5.82 -22.89 0.41
N GLY A 90 -6.48 -21.87 0.95
CA GLY A 90 -6.77 -21.73 2.38
C GLY A 90 -5.60 -21.23 3.22
N GLY A 91 -4.55 -20.69 2.61
CA GLY A 91 -3.43 -20.06 3.32
C GLY A 91 -3.74 -18.62 3.72
N ALA A 92 -2.88 -18.02 4.54
CA ALA A 92 -2.97 -16.63 5.00
C ALA A 92 -1.92 -15.73 4.32
N VAL A 93 -2.25 -14.45 4.15
CA VAL A 93 -1.38 -13.43 3.54
C VAL A 93 -1.28 -12.21 4.47
N ASP A 94 -0.14 -11.55 4.39
CA ASP A 94 0.16 -10.28 5.06
C ASP A 94 0.48 -9.24 3.98
N TYR A 95 -0.54 -8.50 3.53
CA TYR A 95 -0.37 -7.49 2.49
C TYR A 95 0.28 -6.23 3.05
N VAL A 96 1.56 -6.03 2.73
CA VAL A 96 2.35 -4.87 3.16
C VAL A 96 2.23 -3.71 2.16
N GLY A 97 2.05 -4.01 0.86
CA GLY A 97 1.74 -2.99 -0.13
C GLY A 97 2.80 -1.92 -0.40
N ALA A 98 2.41 -0.86 -1.10
CA ALA A 98 3.26 0.25 -1.54
C ALA A 98 3.47 1.30 -0.44
N SER A 99 2.47 1.55 0.39
CA SER A 99 2.47 2.50 1.50
C SER A 99 2.82 1.87 2.84
N ASN A 100 3.24 0.60 2.87
CA ASN A 100 3.54 -0.16 4.10
C ASN A 100 2.30 -0.30 5.00
N VAL A 101 1.23 -0.86 4.43
CA VAL A 101 -0.03 -1.18 5.11
C VAL A 101 0.22 -2.09 6.32
N GLU A 102 -0.29 -1.66 7.46
CA GLU A 102 -0.50 -2.43 8.69
C GLU A 102 -1.64 -1.73 9.43
N PHE A 103 -2.72 -2.43 9.72
CA PHE A 103 -3.87 -1.84 10.41
C PHE A 103 -3.76 -1.99 11.93
N THR A 104 -4.09 -0.93 12.64
CA THR A 104 -4.30 -0.97 14.09
C THR A 104 -5.49 -1.85 14.45
N GLY A 105 -5.64 -2.22 15.72
CA GLY A 105 -6.77 -3.04 16.18
C GLY A 105 -8.16 -2.44 15.93
N VAL A 106 -8.26 -1.15 15.58
CA VAL A 106 -9.51 -0.46 15.22
C VAL A 106 -9.66 -0.26 13.71
N GLY A 107 -8.73 -0.76 12.89
CA GLY A 107 -8.79 -0.72 11.42
C GLY A 107 -8.18 0.53 10.78
N GLU A 108 -7.39 1.31 11.50
CA GLU A 108 -6.67 2.47 10.94
C GLU A 108 -5.32 2.06 10.39
N ALA A 109 -4.92 2.58 9.22
CA ALA A 109 -3.59 2.32 8.68
C ALA A 109 -2.53 3.05 9.52
N SER A 110 -1.48 2.34 9.90
CA SER A 110 -0.30 2.94 10.55
C SER A 110 0.41 3.85 9.55
N GLY A 111 0.22 5.16 9.70
CA GLY A 111 0.70 6.15 8.72
C GLY A 111 2.21 6.38 8.78
N SER A 112 2.83 6.56 7.61
CA SER A 112 4.18 7.12 7.47
C SER A 112 4.14 8.31 6.51
N TYR A 113 5.00 9.30 6.78
CA TYR A 113 5.00 10.56 6.06
C TYR A 113 6.38 10.87 5.47
N LYS A 114 6.41 11.32 4.23
CA LYS A 114 7.61 11.94 3.65
C LYS A 114 7.54 13.46 3.79
N GLU A 115 8.61 14.03 4.30
CA GLU A 115 8.86 15.46 4.33
C GLU A 115 9.61 15.85 3.05
N TYR A 116 9.17 16.95 2.42
CA TYR A 116 9.85 17.53 1.27
C TYR A 116 10.19 18.99 1.51
N GLU A 117 11.21 19.45 0.79
CA GLU A 117 11.47 20.87 0.56
C GLU A 117 11.17 21.23 -0.90
N ILE A 118 10.58 22.39 -1.13
CA ILE A 118 10.47 22.96 -2.47
C ILE A 118 11.81 23.62 -2.81
N ARG A 119 12.58 23.02 -3.73
CA ARG A 119 13.83 23.57 -4.28
C ARG A 119 13.75 23.61 -5.79
N ASN A 120 14.14 24.75 -6.39
CA ASN A 120 14.16 24.92 -7.85
C ASN A 120 12.82 24.55 -8.53
N LYS A 121 11.69 24.91 -7.90
CA LYS A 121 10.32 24.56 -8.35
C LYS A 121 10.02 23.06 -8.38
N MET A 122 10.79 22.24 -7.67
CA MET A 122 10.60 20.79 -7.54
C MET A 122 10.45 20.41 -6.07
N PHE A 123 9.67 19.37 -5.81
CA PHE A 123 9.59 18.71 -4.51
C PHE A 123 10.78 17.77 -4.35
N GLN A 124 11.61 18.00 -3.32
CA GLN A 124 12.73 17.13 -2.98
C GLN A 124 12.48 16.52 -1.61
N THR A 125 12.39 15.19 -1.53
CA THR A 125 12.26 14.49 -0.24
C THR A 125 13.52 14.71 0.60
N VAL A 126 13.33 15.11 1.86
CA VAL A 126 14.42 15.36 2.81
C VAL A 126 14.47 14.30 3.92
N LYS A 127 13.32 13.77 4.35
CA LYS A 127 13.23 12.75 5.41
C LYS A 127 11.89 12.01 5.38
N PHE A 128 11.84 10.83 6.01
CA PHE A 128 10.63 10.08 6.33
C PHE A 128 10.38 10.05 7.86
N HIS A 129 9.11 10.02 8.25
CA HIS A 129 8.62 9.95 9.63
C HIS A 129 7.68 8.76 9.82
#